data_AF-A0ABD0Q2R6-F1
#
_entry.id   AF-A0ABD0Q2R6-F1
#
_cell.length_a   1.000
_cell.length_b   1.000
_cell.length_c   1.000
_cell.angle_alpha   90.00
_cell.angle_beta   90.00
_cell.angle_gamma   90.00
#
_symmetry.space_group_name_H-M   'P 1'
#
loop_
_entity.id
_entity.type
_entity.pdbx_description
1 polymer ?
#
loop_
_entity_poly.entity_id
_entity_poly.type
_entity_poly.pdbx_seq_one_letter_code
_entity_poly.pdbx_strand_id
1 'polypeptide(L)'
;EHNVEFIYAISPGLDITFSNPKEVAALKRKLSQVCGFGCRSFALLFDDIETEMCPADKEAFSSFAEAQVSVTNEVFLHLEEPHTFLFCPT
;
A
#
# COMPACT_ATOMS: atom_id res chain seq x y z
N GLU A 1 12.81 -10.25 -21.17
CA GLU A 1 13.52 -9.55 -22.26
C GLU A 1 14.83 -8.86 -21.87
N HIS A 2 15.04 -8.40 -20.63
CA HIS A 2 16.37 -7.92 -20.17
C HIS A 2 16.85 -8.52 -18.84
N ASN A 3 16.15 -9.54 -18.32
CA ASN A 3 16.38 -10.12 -16.99
C ASN A 3 16.40 -9.07 -15.85
N VAL A 4 15.59 -8.03 -16.01
CA VAL A 4 15.36 -7.01 -14.98
C VAL A 4 14.02 -7.31 -14.32
N GLU A 5 14.01 -7.38 -12.99
CA GLU A 5 12.76 -7.40 -12.22
C GLU A 5 12.20 -5.98 -12.14
N PHE A 6 10.97 -5.81 -12.61
CA PHE A 6 10.26 -4.54 -12.56
C PHE A 6 9.34 -4.51 -11.34
N ILE A 7 9.59 -3.57 -10.42
CA ILE A 7 8.80 -3.37 -9.20
C ILE A 7 8.03 -2.05 -9.31
N TYR A 8 6.70 -2.11 -9.27
CA TYR A 8 5.87 -0.91 -9.26
C TYR A 8 5.66 -0.42 -7.82
N ALA A 9 6.17 0.77 -7.52
CA ALA A 9 5.97 1.42 -6.24
C ALA A 9 4.84 2.45 -6.26
N ILE A 10 4.12 2.58 -5.14
CA ILE A 10 3.15 3.66 -4.92
C ILE A 10 3.24 4.16 -3.49
N SER A 11 3.16 5.49 -3.32
CA SER A 11 3.27 6.17 -2.02
C SER A 11 1.92 6.80 -1.64
N PRO A 12 1.01 6.07 -0.96
CA PRO A 12 -0.30 6.61 -0.60
C PRO A 12 -0.28 7.47 0.67
N GLY A 13 0.87 7.63 1.35
CA GLY A 13 0.94 8.17 2.71
C GLY A 13 0.54 9.64 2.90
N LEU A 14 0.50 10.47 1.85
CA LEU A 14 0.23 11.91 2.00
C LEU A 14 -1.23 12.23 2.34
N ASP A 15 -2.19 11.45 1.83
CA ASP A 15 -3.62 11.76 1.92
C ASP A 15 -4.53 10.53 2.14
N ILE A 16 -3.96 9.34 2.30
CA ILE A 16 -4.76 8.14 2.61
C ILE A 16 -5.43 8.25 3.98
N THR A 17 -6.73 7.95 4.02
CA THR A 17 -7.42 7.59 5.26
C THR A 17 -7.44 6.07 5.37
N PHE A 18 -6.60 5.49 6.21
CA PHE A 18 -6.35 4.04 6.28
C PHE A 18 -7.62 3.22 6.60
N SER A 19 -8.49 3.78 7.44
CA SER A 19 -9.75 3.20 7.90
C SER A 19 -10.89 3.33 6.88
N ASN A 20 -10.71 4.12 5.82
CA ASN A 20 -11.75 4.33 4.82
C ASN A 20 -11.69 3.22 3.75
N PRO A 21 -12.69 2.31 3.69
CA PRO A 21 -12.66 1.20 2.74
C PRO A 21 -12.66 1.65 1.27
N LYS A 22 -13.14 2.87 0.98
CA LYS A 22 -13.09 3.42 -0.39
C LYS A 22 -11.68 3.79 -0.82
N GLU A 23 -10.84 4.29 0.09
CA GLU A 23 -9.42 4.58 -0.16
C GLU A 23 -8.64 3.28 -0.38
N VAL A 24 -8.83 2.30 0.50
CA VAL A 24 -8.21 0.97 0.34
C VAL A 24 -8.64 0.30 -0.97
N ALA A 25 -9.92 0.42 -1.35
CA ALA A 25 -10.41 -0.08 -2.64
C ALA A 25 -9.82 0.69 -3.83
N ALA A 26 -9.58 2.01 -3.71
CA ALA A 26 -8.93 2.79 -4.75
C ALA A 26 -7.48 2.34 -4.97
N LEU A 27 -6.73 2.12 -3.87
CA LEU A 27 -5.37 1.58 -3.91
C LEU A 27 -5.32 0.19 -4.57
N LYS A 28 -6.20 -0.73 -4.15
CA LYS A 28 -6.34 -2.07 -4.75
C LYS A 28 -6.65 -2.00 -6.25
N ARG A 29 -7.60 -1.15 -6.68
CA ARG A 29 -7.92 -0.97 -8.11
C ARG A 29 -6.73 -0.47 -8.92
N LYS A 30 -5.97 0.49 -8.37
CA LYS A 30 -4.77 1.03 -9.04
C LYS A 30 -3.72 -0.06 -9.25
N LEU A 31 -3.46 -0.88 -8.23
CA LEU A 31 -2.48 -1.97 -8.32
C LEU A 31 -2.97 -3.09 -9.24
N SER A 32 -4.26 -3.44 -9.22
CA SER A 32 -4.85 -4.38 -10.18
C SER A 32 -4.76 -3.89 -11.62
N GLN A 33 -4.92 -2.58 -11.87
CA GLN A 33 -4.70 -2.00 -13.20
C GLN A 33 -3.26 -2.24 -13.68
N VAL A 34 -2.28 -2.01 -12.81
CA VAL A 34 -0.85 -2.21 -13.13
C VAL A 34 -0.52 -3.70 -13.29
N CYS A 35 -1.16 -4.58 -12.51
CA CYS A 35 -1.11 -6.03 -12.71
C CYS A 35 -1.63 -6.44 -14.10
N GLY A 36 -2.69 -5.77 -14.58
CA GLY A 36 -3.24 -5.93 -15.93
C GLY A 36 -2.27 -5.57 -17.05
N PHE A 37 -1.25 -4.74 -16.78
CA PHE A 37 -0.14 -4.45 -17.71
C PHE A 37 1.00 -5.47 -17.66
N GLY A 38 0.90 -6.51 -16.83
CA GLY A 38 1.91 -7.58 -16.71
C GLY A 38 2.90 -7.40 -15.56
N CYS A 39 2.78 -6.35 -14.74
CA CYS A 39 3.60 -6.19 -13.54
C CYS A 39 3.25 -7.25 -12.48
N ARG A 40 4.27 -7.77 -11.77
CA ARG A 40 4.11 -8.86 -10.79
C ARG A 40 4.78 -8.59 -9.44
N SER A 41 5.59 -7.54 -9.33
CA SER A 41 6.29 -7.17 -8.11
C SER A 41 5.89 -5.73 -7.72
N PHE A 42 5.65 -5.49 -6.44
CA PHE A 42 5.06 -4.23 -5.98
C PHE A 42 5.77 -3.68 -4.74
N ALA A 43 5.59 -2.38 -4.48
CA ALA A 43 6.03 -1.74 -3.26
C ALA A 43 5.01 -0.71 -2.75
N LEU A 44 4.78 -0.69 -1.43
CA LEU A 44 4.11 0.41 -0.75
C LEU A 44 5.14 1.24 0.01
N LEU A 45 5.12 2.55 -0.20
CA LEU A 45 6.08 3.45 0.43
C LEU A 45 5.36 4.45 1.33
N PHE A 46 5.85 4.59 2.56
CA PHE A 46 5.35 5.50 3.57
C PHE A 46 6.49 6.38 4.12
N ASP A 47 7.53 6.62 3.33
CA ASP A 47 8.67 7.48 3.65
C ASP A 47 8.32 8.97 3.55
N ASP A 48 9.06 9.81 4.29
CA ASP A 48 8.98 11.28 4.24
C ASP A 48 7.55 11.85 4.44
N ILE A 49 6.76 11.27 5.36
CA ILE A 49 5.43 11.74 5.74
C ILE A 49 5.32 12.02 7.25
N GLU A 50 4.38 12.88 7.63
CA GLU A 50 4.03 13.09 9.04
C GLU A 50 3.31 11.85 9.60
N THR A 51 3.57 11.52 10.87
CA THR A 51 2.98 10.35 11.54
C THR A 51 1.62 10.64 12.18
N GLU A 52 1.14 11.88 12.08
CA GLU A 52 -0.13 12.29 12.67
C GLU A 52 -1.30 11.79 11.82
N MET A 53 -2.05 10.84 12.38
CA MET A 53 -3.23 10.27 11.74
C MET A 53 -4.46 11.18 11.83
N CYS A 54 -5.36 11.07 10.85
CA CYS A 54 -6.67 11.72 10.93
C CYS A 54 -7.52 11.14 12.09
N PRO A 55 -8.56 11.85 12.58
CA PRO A 55 -9.38 11.37 13.69
C PRO A 55 -9.99 9.98 13.48
N ALA A 56 -10.46 9.67 12.27
CA ALA A 56 -11.04 8.37 11.95
C ALA A 56 -10.01 7.23 12.09
N ASP A 57 -8.78 7.44 11.64
CA ASP A 57 -7.70 6.44 11.76
C ASP A 57 -7.23 6.29 13.21
N LYS A 58 -7.24 7.35 14.00
CA LYS A 58 -6.95 7.30 15.45
C LYS A 58 -7.98 6.50 16.24
N GLU A 59 -9.23 6.48 15.79
CA GLU A 59 -10.28 5.64 16.39
C GLU A 59 -10.16 4.17 15.97
N ALA A 60 -9.68 3.91 14.74
CA ALA A 60 -9.60 2.57 14.17
C ALA A 60 -8.30 1.81 14.50
N PHE A 61 -7.17 2.52 14.68
CA PHE A 61 -5.85 1.92 14.87
C PHE A 61 -5.17 2.44 16.13
N SER A 62 -4.45 1.56 16.81
CA SER A 62 -3.66 1.89 18.01
C SER A 62 -2.36 2.64 17.70
N SER A 63 -1.88 2.57 16.45
CA SER A 63 -0.67 3.26 16.01
C SER A 63 -0.65 3.47 14.49
N PHE A 64 0.19 4.42 14.04
CA PHE A 64 0.43 4.65 12.61
C PHE A 64 1.02 3.41 11.92
N ALA A 65 1.92 2.70 12.61
CA ALA A 65 2.48 1.44 12.13
C ALA A 65 1.39 0.37 11.94
N GLU A 66 0.42 0.26 12.85
CA GLU A 66 -0.69 -0.68 12.70
C GLU A 66 -1.56 -0.34 11.48
N ALA A 67 -1.85 0.94 11.26
CA ALA A 67 -2.61 1.40 10.09
C ALA A 67 -1.89 1.04 8.78
N GLN A 68 -0.59 1.31 8.70
CA GLN A 68 0.25 0.97 7.54
C GLN A 68 0.30 -0.55 7.30
N VAL A 69 0.53 -1.34 8.35
CA VAL A 69 0.57 -2.81 8.27
C VAL A 69 -0.78 -3.38 7.83
N SER A 70 -1.88 -2.86 8.36
CA SER A 70 -3.23 -3.29 8.00
C SER A 70 -3.49 -3.13 6.50
N VAL A 71 -3.29 -1.93 5.96
CA VAL A 71 -3.50 -1.67 4.53
C VAL A 71 -2.49 -2.44 3.68
N THR A 72 -1.23 -2.54 4.11
CA THR A 72 -0.18 -3.28 3.39
C THR A 72 -0.51 -4.76 3.25
N ASN A 73 -0.93 -5.41 4.33
CA ASN A 73 -1.32 -6.82 4.32
C ASN A 73 -2.56 -7.06 3.46
N GLU A 74 -3.56 -6.17 3.54
CA GLU A 74 -4.74 -6.25 2.69
C GLU A 74 -4.41 -6.15 1.19
N VAL A 75 -3.46 -5.29 0.83
CA VAL A 75 -2.98 -5.14 -0.54
C VAL A 75 -2.17 -6.37 -0.98
N PHE A 76 -1.28 -6.87 -0.13
CA PHE A 76 -0.48 -8.06 -0.39
C PHE A 76 -1.37 -9.28 -0.69
N LEU A 77 -2.40 -9.51 0.13
CA LEU A 77 -3.38 -10.57 -0.07
C LEU A 77 -4.23 -10.35 -1.33
N HIS A 78 -4.67 -9.11 -1.60
CA HIS A 78 -5.45 -8.77 -2.79
C HIS A 78 -4.69 -9.04 -4.09
N LEU A 79 -3.36 -8.95 -4.06
CA LEU A 79 -2.47 -9.22 -5.19
C LEU A 79 -2.03 -10.70 -5.27
N GLU A 80 -2.68 -11.58 -4.51
CA GLU A 80 -2.39 -13.02 -4.47
C GLU A 80 -0.95 -13.33 -4.02
N GLU A 81 -0.48 -12.62 -2.99
CA GLU A 81 0.80 -12.88 -2.33
C GLU A 81 1.99 -12.91 -3.31
N PRO A 82 2.27 -11.79 -4.01
CA PRO A 82 3.33 -11.75 -5.02
C PRO A 82 4.68 -12.10 -4.40
N HIS A 83 5.52 -12.80 -5.17
CA HIS A 83 6.84 -13.26 -4.71
C HIS A 83 7.72 -12.11 -4.18
N THR A 84 7.63 -10.93 -4.80
CA THR A 84 8.36 -9.73 -4.36
C THR A 84 7.36 -8.63 -4.02
N PHE A 85 7.29 -8.30 -2.74
CA PHE A 85 6.52 -7.18 -2.22
C PHE A 85 7.37 -6.40 -1.21
N LEU A 86 7.60 -5.12 -1.48
CA LEU A 86 8.44 -4.26 -0.64
C LEU A 86 7.59 -3.28 0.18
N PHE A 87 8.08 -2.95 1.36
CA PHE A 87 7.49 -1.95 2.23
C PHE A 87 8.59 -0.97 2.65
N CYS A 88 8.38 0.32 2.40
CA CYS A 88 9.25 1.37 2.93
C CYS A 88 8.56 2.01 4.15
N PRO A 89 9.13 1.85 5.37
CA PRO A 89 8.58 2.45 6.57
C PRO A 89 8.74 3.98 6.56
N THR A 90 8.02 4.64 7.45
CA THR A 90 8.21 6.07 7.78
C THR A 90 9.49 6.33 8.54
#